data_AF-A0A7Y4ZBH4-F1
#
_entry.id   AF-A0A7Y4ZBH4-F1
#
_cell.length_a   1.000
_cell.length_b   1.000
_cell.length_c   1.000
_cell.angle_alpha   90.00
_cell.angle_beta   90.00
_cell.angle_gamma   90.00
#
_symmetry.space_group_name_H-M   'P 1'
#
loop_
_entity.id
_entity.type
_entity.pdbx_description
1 polymer ?
#
loop_
_entity_poly.entity_id
_entity_poly.type
_entity_poly.pdbx_seq_one_letter_code
_entity_poly.pdbx_strand_id
1 'polypeptide(L)'
;MDTNATNAETQAEAEVAVSTEEKPKEAIDCLIHLRFQPDGTVTEIGERPSGVTAQNWFNYLSRHTLNCYQALSGGRGLFRLPRQEVDALKAACAAVENAT
;
A
#
# COMPACT_ATOMS: atom_id res chain seq x y z
N MET A 1 -54.57 -34.44 6.24
CA MET A 1 -55.10 -33.31 7.02
C MET A 1 -54.54 -33.46 8.40
N ASP A 2 -53.48 -32.72 8.70
CA ASP A 2 -53.16 -32.20 10.02
C ASP A 2 -52.44 -30.88 9.78
N THR A 3 -52.96 -29.86 10.45
CA THR A 3 -52.75 -28.45 10.15
C THR A 3 -51.76 -27.90 11.17
N ASN A 4 -50.80 -27.15 10.65
CA ASN A 4 -50.26 -25.90 11.21
C ASN A 4 -49.33 -25.93 12.44
N ALA A 5 -48.11 -25.40 12.22
CA ALA A 5 -47.39 -24.59 13.19
C ALA A 5 -46.73 -23.39 12.45
N THR A 6 -47.52 -22.33 12.33
CA THR A 6 -47.23 -20.89 12.42
C THR A 6 -45.76 -20.40 12.35
N ASN A 7 -45.53 -19.59 11.31
CA ASN A 7 -44.75 -18.34 11.13
C ASN A 7 -43.81 -17.82 12.23
N ALA A 8 -42.65 -17.32 11.78
CA ALA A 8 -42.22 -15.93 12.03
C ALA A 8 -41.19 -15.48 10.98
N GLU A 9 -41.54 -14.47 10.17
CA GLU A 9 -40.58 -13.61 9.46
C GLU A 9 -39.76 -12.79 10.46
N THR A 10 -38.46 -12.60 10.20
CA THR A 10 -37.72 -11.35 10.52
C THR A 10 -36.45 -11.31 9.68
N GLN A 11 -36.36 -10.30 8.81
CA GLN A 11 -35.11 -9.82 8.23
C GLN A 11 -34.33 -9.03 9.28
N ALA A 12 -33.00 -9.17 9.34
CA ALA A 12 -32.02 -8.07 9.45
C ALA A 12 -30.63 -8.56 9.88
N GLU A 13 -29.62 -8.06 9.15
CA GLU A 13 -28.31 -7.62 9.66
C GLU A 13 -27.21 -8.65 9.97
N ALA A 14 -26.30 -8.75 8.99
CA ALA A 14 -24.86 -8.56 9.12
C ALA A 14 -24.15 -9.26 10.30
N GLU A 15 -23.62 -10.45 10.03
CA GLU A 15 -22.39 -10.90 10.66
C GLU A 15 -21.34 -11.09 9.57
N VAL A 16 -20.50 -10.06 9.42
CA VAL A 16 -19.29 -10.09 8.61
C VAL A 16 -18.38 -11.15 9.23
N ALA A 17 -18.48 -12.37 8.70
CA ALA A 17 -17.49 -13.40 8.94
C ALA A 17 -16.18 -12.93 8.28
N VAL A 18 -15.35 -12.30 9.11
CA VAL A 18 -13.92 -12.07 8.89
C VAL A 18 -13.32 -13.38 8.38
N SER A 19 -13.18 -13.47 7.06
CA SER A 19 -12.31 -14.43 6.42
C SER A 19 -10.97 -13.72 6.31
N THR A 20 -10.10 -14.00 7.25
CA THR A 20 -8.67 -13.71 7.16
C THR A 20 -8.15 -14.34 5.87
N GLU A 21 -8.10 -13.56 4.79
CA GLU A 21 -7.25 -13.84 3.64
C GLU A 21 -5.81 -13.78 4.14
N GLU A 22 -5.20 -14.95 4.34
CA GLU A 22 -3.75 -15.05 4.42
C GLU A 22 -3.18 -14.58 3.07
N LYS A 23 -2.89 -13.29 2.97
CA LYS A 23 -2.16 -12.71 1.85
C LYS A 23 -0.88 -13.55 1.70
N PRO A 24 -0.58 -14.10 0.51
CA PRO A 24 0.62 -14.91 0.32
C PRO A 24 1.79 -14.13 0.85
N LYS A 25 2.72 -14.77 1.59
CA LYS A 25 3.96 -14.14 2.05
C LYS A 25 4.69 -13.60 0.81
N GLU A 26 4.43 -12.34 0.47
CA GLU A 26 4.70 -11.84 -0.87
C GLU A 26 6.20 -11.79 -1.07
N ALA A 27 6.67 -12.51 -2.08
CA ALA A 27 8.07 -12.48 -2.46
C ALA A 27 8.44 -11.04 -2.84
N ILE A 28 9.55 -10.55 -2.30
CA ILE A 28 10.07 -9.25 -2.69
C ILE A 28 10.62 -9.38 -4.11
N ASP A 29 9.88 -8.83 -5.07
CA ASP A 29 10.18 -8.81 -6.49
C ASP A 29 10.39 -7.38 -7.03
N CYS A 30 10.19 -6.36 -6.19
CA CYS A 30 10.45 -4.96 -6.53
C CYS A 30 11.49 -4.32 -5.59
N LEU A 31 12.50 -3.70 -6.21
CA LEU A 31 13.58 -2.98 -5.55
C LEU A 31 13.58 -1.52 -6.01
N ILE A 32 13.13 -0.61 -5.14
CA ILE A 32 13.05 0.81 -5.47
C ILE A 32 14.32 1.48 -4.97
N HIS A 33 15.19 1.86 -5.91
CA HIS A 33 16.41 2.61 -5.62
C HIS A 33 16.10 4.10 -5.50
N LEU A 34 16.81 4.77 -4.61
CA LEU A 34 16.72 6.21 -4.42
C LEU A 34 18.05 6.86 -4.06
N ARG A 35 18.15 8.15 -4.36
CA ARG A 35 19.32 8.99 -4.13
C ARG A 35 18.94 10.27 -3.41
N PHE A 36 19.70 10.59 -2.38
CA PHE A 36 19.62 11.84 -1.62
C PHE A 36 20.72 12.81 -2.05
N GLN A 37 20.42 14.10 -2.00
CA GLN A 37 21.41 15.17 -1.94
C GLN A 37 22.08 15.23 -0.55
N PRO A 38 23.21 15.95 -0.41
CA PRO A 38 23.82 16.22 0.89
C PRO A 38 22.90 16.95 1.89
N ASP A 39 21.88 17.67 1.42
CA ASP A 39 20.87 18.34 2.25
C ASP A 39 19.74 17.41 2.73
N GLY A 40 19.74 16.14 2.30
CA GLY A 40 18.74 15.14 2.64
C GLY A 40 17.51 15.11 1.73
N THR A 41 17.44 15.97 0.70
CA THR A 41 16.35 15.93 -0.29
C THR A 41 16.51 14.78 -1.28
N VAL A 42 15.39 14.21 -1.73
CA VAL A 42 15.40 13.11 -2.71
C VAL A 42 15.57 13.67 -4.12
N THR A 43 16.65 13.26 -4.77
CA THR A 43 16.95 13.63 -6.17
C THR A 43 16.35 12.69 -7.19
N GLU A 44 16.38 11.41 -6.88
CA GLU A 44 15.94 10.37 -7.79
C GLU A 44 15.33 9.25 -6.96
N ILE A 45 14.22 8.72 -7.45
CA ILE A 45 13.53 7.56 -6.87
C ILE A 45 12.84 6.79 -7.98
N GLY A 46 13.04 5.47 -7.98
CA GLY A 46 12.38 4.56 -8.91
C GLY A 46 10.88 4.43 -8.63
N GLU A 47 10.17 3.79 -9.57
CA GLU A 47 8.73 3.46 -9.43
C GLU A 47 7.81 4.66 -9.12
N ARG A 48 8.29 5.87 -9.37
CA ARG A 48 7.54 7.10 -9.10
C ARG A 48 6.34 7.22 -10.04
N PRO A 49 5.12 7.42 -9.52
CA PRO A 49 3.94 7.67 -10.36
C PRO A 49 4.06 9.02 -11.07
N SER A 50 3.45 9.11 -12.26
CA SER A 50 3.41 10.35 -13.05
C SER A 50 2.67 11.45 -12.30
N GLY A 51 3.21 12.68 -12.32
CA GLY A 51 2.61 13.83 -11.63
C GLY A 51 3.05 14.00 -10.18
N VAL A 52 3.68 12.99 -9.55
CA VAL A 52 4.17 13.08 -8.17
C VAL A 52 5.66 13.42 -8.14
N THR A 53 6.08 14.32 -7.26
CA THR A 53 7.51 14.66 -7.09
C THR A 53 8.30 13.52 -6.42
N ALA A 54 9.61 13.48 -6.64
CA ALA A 54 10.47 12.46 -6.01
C ALA A 54 10.40 12.48 -4.48
N GLN A 55 10.38 13.69 -3.90
CA GLN A 55 10.26 13.89 -2.46
C GLN A 55 8.90 13.42 -1.93
N ASN A 56 7.79 13.77 -2.61
CA ASN A 56 6.44 13.35 -2.19
C ASN A 56 6.30 11.83 -2.25
N TRP A 57 6.83 11.20 -3.30
CA TRP A 57 6.79 9.74 -3.42
C TRP A 57 7.59 9.04 -2.30
N PHE A 58 8.80 9.53 -1.99
CA PHE A 58 9.57 9.01 -0.85
C PHE A 58 8.84 9.19 0.48
N ASN A 59 8.28 10.38 0.71
CA ASN A 59 7.53 10.68 1.93
C ASN A 59 6.31 9.76 2.06
N TYR A 60 5.62 9.47 0.95
CA TYR A 60 4.50 8.56 0.90
C TYR A 60 4.93 7.13 1.24
N LEU A 61 5.92 6.57 0.54
CA LEU A 61 6.47 5.25 0.85
C LEU A 61 6.88 5.12 2.32
N SER A 62 7.59 6.12 2.85
CA SER A 62 8.08 6.11 4.23
C SER A 62 6.96 6.13 5.28
N ARG A 63 5.78 6.67 4.95
CA ARG A 63 4.61 6.71 5.87
C ARG A 63 3.71 5.49 5.75
N HIS A 64 3.67 4.86 4.57
CA HIS A 64 2.74 3.78 4.26
C HIS A 64 3.39 2.39 4.27
N THR A 65 4.70 2.31 4.49
CA THR A 65 5.44 1.04 4.52
C THR A 65 6.29 0.95 5.78
N LEU A 66 6.53 -0.27 6.28
CA LEU A 66 7.29 -0.54 7.50
C LEU A 66 8.30 -1.66 7.23
N ASN A 67 9.49 -1.56 7.84
CA ASN A 67 10.54 -2.61 7.79
C ASN A 67 11.04 -3.01 6.38
N CYS A 68 10.76 -2.22 5.35
CA CYS A 68 11.14 -2.48 3.96
C CYS A 68 12.21 -1.50 3.44
N TYR A 69 12.49 -0.43 4.19
CA TYR A 69 13.49 0.58 3.84
C TYR A 69 14.86 0.25 4.41
N GLN A 70 15.88 0.36 3.57
CA GLN A 70 17.28 0.22 3.94
C GLN A 70 18.06 1.45 3.44
N ALA A 71 18.62 2.21 4.38
CA ALA A 71 19.59 3.26 4.06
C ALA A 71 20.95 2.64 3.68
N LEU A 72 21.59 3.20 2.65
CA LEU A 72 22.91 2.81 2.16
C LEU A 72 23.86 4.00 2.23
N SER A 73 25.17 3.74 2.37
CA SER A 73 26.17 4.80 2.42
C SER A 73 26.23 5.61 1.12
N GLY A 74 26.58 6.90 1.23
CA GLY A 74 26.74 7.80 0.09
C GLY A 74 25.42 8.35 -0.47
N GLY A 75 24.43 8.61 0.40
CA GLY A 75 23.15 9.20 0.00
C GLY A 75 22.30 8.26 -0.84
N ARG A 76 22.38 6.95 -0.61
CA ARG A 76 21.57 5.95 -1.34
C ARG A 76 20.56 5.32 -0.39
N GLY A 77 19.43 4.89 -0.94
CA GLY A 77 18.48 4.08 -0.20
C GLY A 77 17.83 3.04 -1.10
N LEU A 78 17.14 2.10 -0.45
CA LEU A 78 16.49 0.99 -1.11
C LEU A 78 15.19 0.66 -0.38
N PHE A 79 14.08 0.58 -1.09
CA PHE A 79 12.89 -0.12 -0.62
C PHE A 79 12.82 -1.52 -1.22
N ARG A 80 12.41 -2.47 -0.38
CA ARG A 80 12.20 -3.86 -0.73
C ARG A 80 10.73 -4.18 -0.53
N LEU A 81 9.95 -4.12 -1.59
CA LEU A 81 8.51 -4.28 -1.54
C LEU A 81 8.06 -5.29 -2.60
N PRO A 82 6.95 -6.00 -2.36
CA PRO A 82 6.28 -6.72 -3.43
C PRO A 82 5.71 -5.77 -4.49
N ARG A 83 5.69 -6.21 -5.74
CA ARG A 83 5.22 -5.45 -6.89
C ARG A 83 3.76 -5.05 -6.74
N GLN A 84 2.91 -5.95 -6.25
CA GLN A 84 1.49 -5.66 -6.02
C GLN A 84 1.30 -4.52 -5.02
N GLU A 85 2.10 -4.51 -3.95
CA GLU A 85 2.09 -3.43 -2.96
C GLU A 85 2.58 -2.11 -3.56
N VAL A 86 3.66 -2.14 -4.34
CA VAL A 86 4.17 -0.95 -5.05
C VAL A 86 3.13 -0.35 -5.99
N ASP A 87 2.44 -1.17 -6.78
CA ASP A 87 1.41 -0.71 -7.71
C ASP A 87 0.19 -0.12 -6.98
N ALA A 88 -0.23 -0.73 -5.87
CA ALA A 88 -1.29 -0.19 -5.01
C ALA A 88 -0.89 1.16 -4.39
N LEU A 89 0.33 1.28 -3.87
CA LEU A 89 0.86 2.52 -3.29
C LEU A 89 0.97 3.63 -4.35
N LYS A 90 1.39 3.30 -5.58
CA LYS A 90 1.45 4.26 -6.70
C LYS A 90 0.08 4.82 -7.05
N ALA A 91 -0.92 3.94 -7.18
CA ALA A 91 -2.28 4.34 -7.48
C ALA A 91 -2.86 5.26 -6.37
N ALA A 92 -2.66 4.87 -5.11
CA ALA A 92 -3.12 5.64 -3.96
C ALA A 92 -2.41 7.00 -3.84
N CYS A 93 -1.09 7.05 -4.04
CA CYS A 93 -0.33 8.30 -3.98
C CYS A 93 -0.73 9.28 -5.10
N ALA A 94 -0.91 8.79 -6.32
CA ALA A 94 -1.35 9.63 -7.44
C ALA A 94 -2.77 10.19 -7.20
N ALA A 95 -3.66 9.41 -6.58
CA ALA A 95 -4.99 9.88 -6.22
C ALA A 95 -4.96 11.01 -5.18
N VAL A 96 -4.06 10.95 -4.19
CA VAL A 96 -3.90 12.00 -3.16
C VAL A 96 -3.37 13.30 -3.75
N GLU A 97 -2.36 13.23 -4.62
CA GLU A 97 -1.75 14.43 -5.24
C GLU A 97 -2.75 15.14 -6.18
N ASN A 98 -3.58 14.40 -6.90
CA ASN A 98 -4.60 14.98 -7.79
C ASN A 98 -5.82 15.55 -7.04
N ALA A 99 -5.99 15.21 -5.76
CA ALA A 99 -7.10 15.68 -4.93
C ALA A 99 -6.75 16.96 -4.15
N THR A 100 -5.51 17.45 -4.25
CA THR A 100 -5.00 18.64 -3.56
C THR A 100 -4.71 19.75 -4.56
#